data_AF-A0A3M2W692-F1
#
_entry.id   AF-A0A3M2W692-F1
#
_cell.length_a   1.000
_cell.length_b   1.000
_cell.length_c   1.000
_cell.angle_alpha   90.00
_cell.angle_beta   90.00
_cell.angle_gamma   90.00
#
_symmetry.space_group_name_H-M   'P 1'
#
loop_
_entity.id
_entity.type
_entity.pdbx_description
1 polymer ?
#
loop_
_entity_poly.entity_id
_entity_poly.type
_entity_poly.pdbx_seq_one_letter_code
_entity_poly.pdbx_strand_id
1 'polypeptide(L)'
;SIVTTVIFTGDWSLPVKEAEAANGLIDQGCDVLTCHVDGPKVIVETAEKRGVMTCGYHASQAALAPKGYLTGAEWNWETPYRAHVAAAQSGAPMINFLRGGLKEGFVKTSAYGPAV
;
A
#
# COMPACT_ATOMS: atom_id res chain seq x y z
N SER A 1 -20.02 3.63 -13.59
CA SER A 1 -19.83 2.48 -12.68
C SER A 1 -18.33 2.31 -12.45
N ILE A 2 -17.93 1.76 -11.30
CA ILE A 2 -16.52 1.41 -11.03
C ILE A 2 -16.40 -0.11 -11.22
N VAL A 3 -15.36 -0.55 -11.92
CA VAL A 3 -15.07 -1.98 -12.16
C VAL A 3 -13.65 -2.25 -11.68
N THR A 4 -13.44 -3.42 -11.08
CA THR A 4 -12.13 -3.84 -10.55
C THR A 4 -11.65 -5.07 -11.29
N THR A 5 -10.47 -4.97 -11.90
CA THR A 5 -9.73 -6.08 -12.48
C THR A 5 -8.56 -6.44 -11.56
N VAL A 6 -8.30 -7.73 -11.37
CA VAL A 6 -7.29 -8.23 -10.42
C VAL A 6 -6.35 -9.21 -11.13
N ILE A 7 -5.04 -9.04 -10.90
CA ILE A 7 -3.99 -9.99 -11.31
C ILE A 7 -3.24 -10.43 -10.04
N PHE A 8 -3.01 -11.74 -9.91
CA PHE A 8 -2.22 -12.32 -8.82
C PHE A 8 -0.79 -12.60 -9.29
N THR A 9 0.21 -11.98 -8.66
CA THR A 9 1.63 -12.15 -8.97
C THR A 9 2.19 -13.50 -8.50
N GLY A 10 1.59 -14.08 -7.45
CA GLY A 10 1.96 -15.37 -6.87
C GLY A 10 3.05 -15.33 -5.80
N ASP A 11 3.54 -14.14 -5.45
CA ASP A 11 4.46 -13.89 -4.32
C ASP A 11 4.36 -12.41 -3.91
N TRP A 12 4.93 -12.06 -2.76
CA TRP A 12 4.92 -10.71 -2.17
C TRP A 12 5.92 -9.75 -2.79
N SER A 13 6.98 -10.25 -3.43
CA SER A 13 8.02 -9.40 -4.01
C SER A 13 8.62 -10.02 -5.28
N LEU A 14 7.98 -9.78 -6.42
CA LEU A 14 8.44 -10.22 -7.74
C LEU A 14 8.38 -9.05 -8.73
N PRO A 15 9.41 -8.18 -8.77
CA PRO A 15 9.43 -6.96 -9.57
C PRO A 15 9.04 -7.16 -11.04
N VAL A 16 9.47 -8.26 -11.67
CA VAL A 16 9.15 -8.57 -13.07
C VAL A 16 7.65 -8.82 -13.24
N LYS A 17 7.06 -9.67 -12.40
CA LYS A 17 5.62 -9.98 -12.47
C LYS A 17 4.75 -8.79 -12.07
N GLU A 18 5.22 -7.95 -11.16
CA GLU A 18 4.56 -6.71 -10.77
C GLU A 18 4.51 -5.71 -11.93
N ALA A 19 5.61 -5.58 -12.69
CA ALA A 19 5.64 -4.77 -13.90
C ALA A 19 4.70 -5.31 -14.98
N GLU A 20 4.72 -6.63 -15.22
CA GLU A 20 3.83 -7.28 -16.18
C GLU A 20 2.36 -7.10 -15.79
N ALA A 21 2.02 -7.28 -14.51
CA ALA A 21 0.68 -7.08 -13.99
C ALA A 21 0.22 -5.62 -14.13
N ALA A 22 1.06 -4.66 -13.75
CA ALA A 22 0.74 -3.24 -13.86
C ALA A 22 0.49 -2.84 -15.33
N ASN A 23 1.39 -3.22 -16.25
CA ASN A 23 1.20 -2.94 -17.67
C ASN A 23 -0.06 -3.63 -18.21
N GLY A 24 -0.29 -4.90 -17.89
CA GLY A 24 -1.46 -5.65 -18.35
C GLY A 24 -2.79 -5.05 -17.88
N LEU A 25 -2.86 -4.54 -16.65
CA LEU A 25 -4.05 -3.83 -16.13
C LEU A 25 -4.27 -2.51 -16.88
N ILE A 26 -3.21 -1.73 -17.10
CA ILE A 26 -3.28 -0.45 -17.82
C ILE A 26 -3.69 -0.68 -19.27
N ASP A 27 -3.17 -1.71 -19.94
CA ASP A 27 -3.51 -2.06 -21.32
C ASP A 27 -4.97 -2.52 -21.45
N GLN A 28 -5.56 -3.04 -20.36
CA GLN A 28 -7.00 -3.33 -20.25
C GLN A 28 -7.86 -2.10 -19.91
N GLY A 29 -7.26 -0.91 -19.82
CA GLY A 29 -7.94 0.35 -19.59
C GLY A 29 -8.10 0.73 -18.11
N CYS A 30 -7.39 0.07 -17.18
CA CYS A 30 -7.37 0.54 -15.78
C CYS A 30 -6.64 1.89 -15.68
N ASP A 31 -7.32 2.87 -15.09
CA ASP A 31 -6.87 4.26 -14.92
C ASP A 31 -6.41 4.59 -13.49
N VAL A 32 -6.68 3.70 -12.53
CA VAL A 32 -6.18 3.76 -11.15
C VAL A 32 -5.68 2.37 -10.74
N LEU A 33 -4.42 2.28 -10.27
CA LEU A 33 -3.86 1.05 -9.72
C LEU A 33 -3.76 1.10 -8.19
N THR A 34 -3.95 -0.05 -7.56
CA THR A 34 -3.57 -0.31 -6.16
C THR A 34 -2.96 -1.72 -6.11
N CYS A 35 -2.28 -2.06 -5.02
CA CYS A 35 -1.64 -3.36 -4.89
C CYS A 35 -1.62 -3.87 -3.46
N HIS A 36 -1.43 -5.18 -3.32
CA HIS A 36 -1.20 -5.85 -2.06
C HIS A 36 0.03 -6.77 -2.19
N VAL A 37 1.19 -6.13 -2.38
CA VAL A 37 2.54 -6.73 -2.44
C VAL A 37 3.44 -5.96 -1.48
N ASP A 38 4.53 -6.57 -1.01
CA ASP A 38 5.48 -5.92 -0.11
C ASP A 38 6.40 -4.92 -0.86
N GLY A 39 6.57 -5.11 -2.17
CA GLY A 39 7.42 -4.29 -3.04
C GLY A 39 6.69 -3.36 -4.04
N PRO A 40 5.83 -2.41 -3.62
CA PRO A 40 4.96 -1.66 -4.54
C PRO A 40 5.69 -0.69 -5.49
N LYS A 41 7.02 -0.50 -5.35
CA LYS A 41 7.81 0.46 -6.12
C LYS A 41 7.58 0.35 -7.62
N VAL A 42 7.67 -0.87 -8.16
CA VAL A 42 7.59 -1.09 -9.61
C VAL A 42 6.21 -0.77 -10.16
N ILE A 43 5.16 -1.12 -9.42
CA ILE A 43 3.77 -0.83 -9.80
C ILE A 43 3.56 0.69 -9.85
N VAL A 44 3.99 1.40 -8.81
CA VAL A 44 3.82 2.86 -8.69
C VAL A 44 4.59 3.61 -9.77
N GLU A 45 5.86 3.27 -10.01
CA GLU A 45 6.66 3.90 -11.06
C GLU A 45 6.14 3.56 -12.47
N THR A 46 5.61 2.37 -12.68
CA THR A 46 5.02 1.98 -13.97
C THR A 46 3.77 2.80 -14.25
N ALA A 47 2.88 2.92 -13.28
CA ALA A 47 1.69 3.74 -13.39
C ALA A 47 2.00 5.22 -13.68
N GLU A 48 2.93 5.82 -12.94
CA GLU A 48 3.38 7.21 -13.17
C GLU A 48 3.93 7.38 -14.60
N LYS A 49 4.79 6.47 -15.06
CA LYS A 49 5.34 6.50 -16.44
C LYS A 49 4.25 6.36 -17.51
N ARG A 50 3.19 5.59 -17.21
CA ARG A 50 2.04 5.35 -18.09
C ARG A 50 0.95 6.42 -17.96
N GLY A 51 1.10 7.38 -17.05
CA GLY A 51 0.15 8.48 -16.85
C GLY A 51 -1.16 8.08 -16.17
N VAL A 52 -1.18 6.96 -15.45
CA VAL A 52 -2.35 6.52 -14.67
C VAL A 52 -2.12 6.75 -13.17
N MET A 53 -3.20 6.78 -12.40
CA MET A 53 -3.15 7.12 -10.98
C MET A 53 -2.81 5.90 -10.12
N THR A 54 -2.31 6.12 -8.90
CA THR A 54 -2.03 5.06 -7.93
C THR A 54 -2.46 5.39 -6.51
N CYS A 55 -2.91 4.36 -5.81
CA CYS A 55 -3.03 4.33 -4.35
C CYS A 55 -1.87 3.54 -3.74
N GLY A 56 -1.19 4.13 -2.76
CA GLY A 56 -0.06 3.51 -2.08
C GLY A 56 -0.43 2.45 -1.04
N TYR A 57 0.56 1.62 -0.70
CA TYR A 57 0.42 0.51 0.24
C TYR A 57 1.69 0.34 1.09
N HIS A 58 1.55 -0.09 2.35
CA HIS A 58 2.58 -0.17 3.41
C HIS A 58 3.19 1.16 3.88
N ALA A 59 3.66 1.99 2.96
CA ALA A 59 4.30 3.27 3.22
C ALA A 59 3.83 4.30 2.19
N SER A 60 4.21 5.57 2.35
CA SER A 60 3.97 6.55 1.30
C SER A 60 4.90 6.30 0.12
N GLN A 61 4.33 6.16 -1.08
CA GLN A 61 5.04 6.13 -2.36
C GLN A 61 4.92 7.44 -3.14
N ALA A 62 4.45 8.53 -2.52
CA ALA A 62 4.22 9.81 -3.20
C ALA A 62 5.45 10.32 -3.97
N ALA A 63 6.66 10.08 -3.45
CA ALA A 63 7.90 10.46 -4.13
C ALA A 63 8.18 9.69 -5.44
N LEU A 64 7.57 8.52 -5.62
CA LEU A 64 7.72 7.69 -6.82
C LEU A 64 6.73 8.06 -7.94
N ALA A 65 5.60 8.69 -7.57
CA ALA A 65 4.54 9.10 -8.50
C ALA A 65 4.10 10.55 -8.21
N PRO A 66 4.97 11.54 -8.47
CA PRO A 66 4.72 12.94 -8.08
C PRO A 66 3.49 13.56 -8.77
N LYS A 67 2.98 12.97 -9.86
CA LYS A 67 1.76 13.44 -10.54
C LYS A 67 0.58 12.51 -10.30
N GLY A 68 0.83 11.20 -10.31
CA GLY A 68 -0.19 10.16 -10.30
C GLY A 68 -0.55 9.59 -8.93
N TYR A 69 0.14 9.95 -7.85
CA TYR A 69 -0.19 9.45 -6.51
C TYR A 69 -1.46 10.12 -5.97
N LEU A 70 -2.46 9.34 -5.55
CA LEU A 70 -3.71 9.85 -4.99
C LEU A 70 -3.62 10.00 -3.47
N THR A 71 -3.29 8.90 -2.79
CA THR A 71 -3.09 8.75 -1.34
C THR A 71 -2.63 7.31 -1.10
N GLY A 72 -2.60 6.81 0.13
CA GLY A 72 -2.27 5.41 0.41
C GLY A 72 -2.67 4.97 1.81
N ALA A 73 -2.68 3.65 2.00
CA ALA A 73 -2.81 3.03 3.32
C ALA A 73 -1.42 2.66 3.84
N GLU A 74 -0.91 3.46 4.79
CA GLU A 74 0.36 3.19 5.45
C GLU A 74 0.13 2.37 6.72
N TRP A 75 0.97 1.36 6.95
CA TRP A 75 1.00 0.67 8.23
C TRP A 75 1.73 1.54 9.26
N ASN A 76 1.02 1.89 10.33
CA ASN A 76 1.60 2.57 11.48
C ASN A 76 1.98 1.54 12.55
N TRP A 77 3.09 0.84 12.31
CA TRP A 77 3.60 -0.21 13.19
C TRP A 77 4.03 0.29 14.58
N GLU A 78 4.22 1.60 14.74
CA GLU A 78 4.51 2.21 16.04
C GLU A 78 3.43 1.86 17.07
N THR A 79 2.16 1.88 16.68
CA THR A 79 1.03 1.58 17.58
C THR A 79 1.09 0.15 18.16
N PRO A 80 1.07 -0.92 17.34
CA PRO A 80 1.14 -2.27 17.85
C PRO A 80 2.45 -2.57 18.57
N TYR A 81 3.60 -2.07 18.06
CA TYR A 81 4.89 -2.35 18.71
C TYR A 81 5.00 -1.68 20.08
N ARG A 82 4.48 -0.46 20.25
CA ARG A 82 4.43 0.17 21.58
C ARG A 82 3.58 -0.64 22.56
N ALA A 83 2.45 -1.20 22.11
CA ALA A 83 1.60 -2.04 22.97
C ALA A 83 2.34 -3.31 23.43
N HIS A 84 3.05 -3.99 22.52
CA HIS A 84 3.84 -5.17 22.88
C HIS A 84 5.02 -4.85 23.80
N VAL A 85 5.76 -3.76 23.53
CA VAL A 85 6.88 -3.33 24.38
C VAL A 85 6.40 -2.97 25.78
N ALA A 86 5.28 -2.24 25.91
CA ALA A 86 4.72 -1.89 27.21
C ALA A 86 4.25 -3.13 28.00
N ALA A 87 3.65 -4.12 27.33
CA ALA A 87 3.27 -5.39 27.97
C ALA A 87 4.51 -6.14 28.49
N ALA A 88 5.56 -6.24 27.67
CA ALA A 88 6.82 -6.87 28.08
C ALA A 88 7.49 -6.16 29.27
N GLN A 89 7.53 -4.82 29.26
CA GLN A 89 8.12 -4.02 30.33
C GLN A 89 7.35 -4.11 31.66
N SER A 90 6.03 -4.26 31.60
CA SER A 90 5.17 -4.38 32.79
C SER A 90 5.05 -5.81 33.34
N GLY A 91 5.63 -6.81 32.65
CA GLY A 91 5.46 -8.22 32.99
C GLY A 91 4.05 -8.76 32.69
N ALA A 92 3.27 -8.05 31.87
CA ALA A 92 1.96 -8.52 31.45
C ALA A 92 2.09 -9.75 30.54
N PRO A 93 1.05 -10.60 30.46
CA PRO A 93 1.02 -11.70 29.50
C PRO A 93 1.20 -11.23 28.06
N MET A 94 1.78 -12.10 27.22
CA MET A 94 1.94 -11.83 25.79
C MET A 94 0.57 -11.59 25.13
N ILE A 95 0.47 -10.53 24.33
CA ILE A 95 -0.73 -10.23 23.55
C ILE A 95 -0.77 -11.19 22.36
N ASN A 96 -1.66 -12.20 22.41
CA ASN A 96 -1.76 -13.22 21.37
C ASN A 96 -2.58 -12.77 20.15
N PHE A 97 -3.47 -11.79 20.32
CA PHE A 97 -4.30 -11.30 19.24
C PHE A 97 -4.47 -9.78 19.37
N LEU A 98 -3.89 -9.07 18.41
CA LEU A 98 -3.95 -7.62 18.33
C LEU A 98 -4.43 -7.24 16.92
N ARG A 99 -5.54 -6.51 16.85
CA ARG A 99 -6.13 -6.06 15.59
C ARG A 99 -6.53 -4.60 15.71
N GLY A 100 -6.28 -3.84 14.65
CA GLY A 100 -6.69 -2.45 14.55
C GLY A 100 -6.71 -2.01 13.09
N GLY A 101 -7.37 -0.88 12.85
CA GLY A 101 -7.40 -0.20 11.56
C GLY A 101 -7.14 1.29 11.73
N LEU A 102 -7.87 2.11 10.96
CA LEU A 102 -7.75 3.57 11.01
C LEU A 102 -8.13 4.15 12.38
N LYS A 103 -9.20 3.63 13.00
CA LYS A 103 -9.69 4.11 14.30
C LYS A 103 -8.67 3.89 15.42
N GLU A 104 -8.00 2.74 15.42
CA GLU A 104 -7.00 2.36 16.41
C GLU A 104 -5.60 2.93 16.07
N GLY A 105 -5.44 3.59 14.93
CA GLY A 105 -4.16 4.15 14.50
C GLY A 105 -3.14 3.10 14.06
N PHE A 106 -3.58 1.92 13.62
CA PHE A 106 -2.73 0.86 13.04
C PHE A 106 -2.46 1.12 11.57
N VAL A 107 -3.40 1.80 10.92
CA VAL A 107 -3.27 2.32 9.57
C VAL A 107 -3.33 3.83 9.67
N LYS A 108 -2.48 4.53 8.92
CA LYS A 108 -2.60 5.97 8.69
C LYS A 108 -2.73 6.22 7.19
N THR A 109 -3.47 7.25 6.83
CA THR A 109 -3.64 7.66 5.43
C THR A 109 -2.46 8.53 5.02
N SER A 110 -1.82 8.22 3.89
CA SER A 110 -0.80 9.09 3.31
C SER A 110 -1.41 10.46 2.98
N ALA A 111 -0.59 11.52 2.97
CA ALA A 111 -1.01 12.80 2.41
C ALA A 111 -1.55 12.62 0.98
N TYR A 112 -2.60 13.37 0.65
CA TYR A 112 -3.14 13.39 -0.70
C TYR A 112 -2.12 13.98 -1.68
N GLY A 113 -2.05 13.39 -2.87
CA GLY A 113 -1.21 13.93 -3.94
C GLY A 113 -1.87 15.12 -4.63
N PRO A 114 -1.15 15.80 -5.53
CA PRO A 114 -1.53 17.13 -6.04
C PRO A 114 -2.80 17.16 -6.91
N ALA A 115 -3.29 16.00 -7.33
CA ALA A 115 -4.50 15.87 -8.17
C ALA A 115 -5.81 15.73 -7.37
N VAL A 116 -5.74 15.68 -6.03
CA VAL A 116 -6.87 15.49 -5.12
C VAL A 116 -7.02 16.69 -4.19
#